data_AF-A0A9E0IT06-F1
#
_entry.id   AF-A0A9E0IT06-F1
#
_cell.length_a   1.000
_cell.length_b   1.000
_cell.length_c   1.000
_cell.angle_alpha   90.00
_cell.angle_beta   90.00
_cell.angle_gamma   90.00
#
_symmetry.space_group_name_H-M   'P 1'
#
loop_
_entity.id
_entity.type
_entity.pdbx_description
1 polymer ?
#
loop_
_entity_poly.entity_id
_entity_poly.type
_entity_poly.pdbx_seq_one_letter_code
_entity_poly.pdbx_strand_id
1 'polypeptide(L)'
;MRPSAPASLRRVLTAAAIVVAVLAGGCGRSAVRASEKEFLADQVMVFDEDGQDTAGEEHVNSNREGAAGGRGTGGGGCGCN
;
A
#
# COMPACT_ATOMS: atom_id res chain seq x y z
N MET A 1 32.26 35.92 -21.85
CA MET A 1 31.08 35.91 -22.74
C MET A 1 30.09 34.86 -22.26
N ARG A 2 28.83 35.22 -21.94
CA ARG A 2 27.75 34.23 -21.71
C ARG A 2 27.09 33.92 -23.06
N PRO A 3 27.06 32.67 -23.55
CA PRO A 3 26.33 32.36 -24.77
C PRO A 3 24.84 32.61 -24.52
N SER A 4 24.25 33.52 -25.28
CA SER A 4 22.81 33.73 -25.30
C SER A 4 22.15 32.52 -25.96
N ALA A 5 21.38 31.75 -25.18
CA ALA A 5 20.60 30.64 -25.70
C ALA A 5 19.66 31.13 -26.83
N PRO A 6 19.52 30.38 -27.93
CA PRO A 6 18.61 30.75 -29.01
C PRO A 6 17.18 30.85 -28.49
N ALA A 7 16.38 31.77 -29.04
CA ALA A 7 15.03 32.05 -28.56
C ALA A 7 14.11 30.80 -28.51
N SER A 8 14.38 29.80 -29.37
CA SER A 8 13.72 28.49 -29.37
C SER A 8 14.05 27.68 -28.10
N LEU A 9 15.31 27.64 -27.68
CA LEU A 9 15.74 26.94 -26.47
C LEU A 9 15.11 27.59 -25.21
N ARG A 10 15.04 28.92 -25.18
CA ARG A 10 14.36 29.64 -24.08
C ARG A 10 12.87 29.27 -24.01
N ARG A 11 12.17 29.17 -25.15
CA ARG A 11 10.76 28.78 -25.21
C ARG A 11 10.52 27.34 -24.76
N VAL A 12 11.38 26.41 -25.15
CA VAL A 12 11.33 25.00 -24.72
C VAL A 12 11.53 24.89 -23.21
N LEU A 13 12.53 25.60 -22.66
CA LEU A 13 12.80 25.60 -21.22
C LEU A 13 11.64 26.21 -20.42
N THR A 14 11.01 27.28 -20.90
CA THR A 14 9.82 27.86 -20.23
C THR A 14 8.63 26.92 -20.27
N ALA A 15 8.40 26.22 -21.38
CA ALA A 15 7.31 25.24 -21.49
C ALA A 15 7.54 24.05 -20.56
N ALA A 16 8.76 23.53 -20.51
CA ALA A 16 9.14 22.44 -19.60
C ALA A 16 8.96 22.84 -18.13
N ALA A 17 9.35 24.05 -17.74
CA ALA A 17 9.16 24.55 -16.39
C ALA A 17 7.67 24.65 -15.99
N ILE A 18 6.80 25.08 -16.90
CA ILE A 18 5.35 25.13 -16.68
C ILE A 18 4.78 23.71 -16.49
N VAL A 19 5.18 22.76 -17.32
CA VAL A 19 4.74 21.36 -17.22
C VAL A 19 5.14 20.76 -15.86
N VAL A 20 6.38 20.97 -15.43
CA VAL A 20 6.86 20.49 -14.12
C VAL A 20 6.08 21.11 -12.97
N ALA A 21 5.79 22.42 -13.03
CA ALA A 21 5.01 23.11 -12.00
C ALA A 21 3.57 22.58 -11.90
N VAL A 22 2.93 22.27 -13.03
CA VAL A 22 1.57 21.68 -13.05
C VAL A 22 1.58 20.27 -12.46
N LEU A 23 2.57 19.45 -12.79
CA LEU A 23 2.68 18.08 -12.28
C LEU A 23 3.01 18.03 -10.78
N ALA A 24 3.74 19.01 -10.25
CA ALA A 24 4.10 19.06 -8.83
C ALA A 24 2.94 19.51 -7.90
N GLY A 25 1.88 20.12 -8.43
CA GLY A 25 0.79 20.70 -7.63
C GLY A 25 -0.20 19.72 -6.99
N GLY A 26 -0.10 18.41 -7.29
CA GLY A 26 -1.07 17.40 -6.86
C GLY A 26 -0.76 16.65 -5.55
N CYS A 27 0.49 16.67 -5.08
CA CYS A 27 0.86 15.90 -3.89
C CYS A 27 0.42 16.60 -2.60
N GLY A 28 -0.58 16.06 -1.91
CA GLY A 28 -0.89 16.40 -0.51
C GLY A 28 -2.05 17.37 -0.27
N ARG A 29 -2.82 17.77 -1.30
CA ARG A 29 -4.00 18.64 -1.12
C ARG A 29 -5.14 17.97 -0.32
N SER A 30 -5.19 16.64 -0.33
CA SER A 30 -6.20 15.81 0.34
C SER A 30 -5.63 15.09 1.57
N ALA A 31 -4.79 15.75 2.35
CA ALA A 31 -4.42 15.24 3.67
C ALA A 31 -5.61 15.39 4.62
N VAL A 32 -6.33 14.29 4.84
CA VAL A 32 -7.39 14.16 5.84
C VAL A 32 -6.80 14.43 7.22
N ARG A 33 -7.43 15.31 8.01
CA ARG A 33 -6.96 15.66 9.36
C ARG A 33 -6.95 14.41 10.24
N ALA A 34 -6.05 14.35 11.22
CA ALA A 34 -5.99 13.21 12.15
C ALA A 34 -7.35 12.98 12.86
N SER A 35 -8.06 14.05 13.23
CA SER A 35 -9.41 13.99 13.82
C SER A 35 -10.49 13.48 12.84
N GLU A 36 -10.31 13.67 11.54
CA GLU A 36 -11.24 13.14 10.53
C GLU A 36 -11.06 11.63 10.31
N LYS A 37 -9.96 11.04 10.81
CA LYS A 37 -9.70 9.59 10.79
C LYS A 37 -10.18 8.86 12.05
N GLU A 38 -10.70 9.59 13.04
CA GLU A 38 -11.06 9.04 14.35
C GLU A 38 -12.08 7.88 14.24
N PHE A 39 -13.01 7.97 13.30
CA PHE A 39 -14.03 6.94 13.04
C PHE A 39 -13.75 6.09 11.80
N LEU A 40 -12.50 6.08 11.31
CA LEU A 40 -12.17 5.31 10.11
C LEU A 40 -12.13 3.80 10.38
N ALA A 41 -11.81 3.39 11.62
CA ALA A 41 -11.76 2.00 12.04
C ALA A 41 -12.90 1.71 13.03
N ASP A 42 -14.01 1.16 12.54
CA ASP A 42 -15.10 0.61 13.35
C ASP A 42 -14.67 -0.71 14.00
N GLN A 43 -15.23 -1.03 15.16
CA GLN A 43 -14.96 -2.26 15.92
C GLN A 43 -15.24 -3.52 15.08
N VAL A 44 -16.23 -3.47 14.19
CA VAL A 44 -16.55 -4.58 13.27
C VAL A 44 -15.43 -4.90 12.26
N MET A 45 -14.42 -4.03 12.14
CA MET A 45 -13.24 -4.28 11.28
C MET A 45 -12.05 -4.87 12.04
N VAL A 46 -12.24 -5.22 13.32
CA VAL A 46 -11.25 -5.99 14.08
C VAL A 46 -11.20 -7.40 13.49
N PHE A 47 -10.05 -7.76 12.93
CA PHE A 47 -9.79 -9.13 12.53
C PHE A 47 -9.59 -10.00 13.77
N ASP A 48 -10.03 -11.25 13.66
CA ASP A 48 -9.80 -12.29 14.67
C ASP A 48 -10.30 -11.86 16.07
N GLU A 49 -11.45 -11.18 16.14
CA GLU A 49 -12.05 -10.67 17.39
C GLU A 49 -12.32 -11.81 18.40
N ASP A 50 -12.79 -12.96 17.92
CA ASP A 50 -12.93 -14.18 18.71
C ASP A 50 -11.82 -15.18 18.36
N GLY A 51 -10.94 -15.44 19.34
CA GLY A 51 -9.86 -16.40 19.20
C GLY A 51 -10.32 -17.86 19.07
N GLN A 52 -11.52 -18.22 19.52
CA GLN A 52 -12.07 -19.58 19.35
C GLN A 52 -12.50 -19.80 17.90
N ASP A 53 -13.21 -18.84 17.32
CA ASP A 53 -13.62 -18.89 15.92
C ASP A 53 -12.39 -18.90 15.00
N THR A 54 -11.44 -18.01 15.26
CA THR A 54 -10.17 -17.94 14.51
C THR A 54 -9.40 -19.26 14.59
N ALA A 55 -9.29 -19.86 15.79
CA ALA A 55 -8.63 -21.16 15.96
C ALA A 55 -9.36 -22.30 15.23
N GLY A 56 -10.69 -22.26 15.19
CA GLY A 56 -11.50 -23.21 14.44
C GLY A 56 -11.27 -23.13 12.93
N GLU A 57 -11.27 -21.92 12.37
CA GLU A 57 -10.97 -21.68 10.97
C GLU A 57 -9.53 -22.08 10.60
N GLU A 58 -8.57 -21.75 11.46
CA GLU A 58 -7.18 -22.15 11.27
C GLU A 58 -7.02 -23.67 11.31
N HIS A 59 -7.74 -24.38 12.19
CA HIS A 59 -7.73 -25.84 12.23
C HIS A 59 -8.26 -26.45 10.93
N VAL A 60 -9.39 -25.95 10.42
CA VAL A 60 -9.96 -26.40 9.15
C VAL A 60 -9.00 -26.13 7.98
N ASN A 61 -8.41 -24.94 7.92
CA ASN A 61 -7.49 -24.56 6.85
C ASN A 61 -6.19 -25.36 6.92
N SER A 62 -5.65 -25.59 8.11
CA SER A 62 -4.47 -26.45 8.33
C SER A 62 -4.72 -27.88 7.84
N ASN A 63 -5.90 -28.45 8.12
CA ASN A 63 -6.24 -29.80 7.63
C ASN A 63 -6.41 -29.85 6.11
N ARG A 64 -6.97 -28.79 5.50
CA ARG A 64 -7.19 -28.72 4.05
C ARG A 64 -5.90 -28.46 3.27
N GLU A 65 -5.03 -27.61 3.82
CA GLU A 65 -3.88 -27.03 3.11
C GLU A 65 -2.54 -27.40 3.78
N GLY A 66 -2.54 -28.39 4.69
CA GLY A 66 -1.34 -28.80 5.42
C GLY A 66 -0.18 -29.20 4.51
N ALA A 67 -0.46 -29.76 3.33
CA ALA A 67 0.57 -30.05 2.32
C ALA A 67 1.05 -28.80 1.55
N ALA A 68 0.25 -27.73 1.51
CA ALA A 68 0.58 -26.46 0.87
C ALA A 68 1.32 -25.48 1.81
N GLY A 69 1.45 -25.82 3.10
CA GLY A 69 2.19 -25.04 4.09
C GLY A 69 1.48 -23.73 4.44
N GLY A 70 0.32 -23.83 5.09
CA GLY A 70 -0.56 -22.71 5.48
C GLY A 70 0.07 -21.64 6.40
N ARG A 71 -0.73 -20.96 7.24
CA ARG A 71 -0.31 -19.81 8.08
C ARG A 71 0.65 -20.14 9.24
N GLY A 72 1.50 -21.16 9.13
CA GLY A 72 2.50 -21.53 10.12
C GLY A 72 3.82 -21.96 9.48
N THR A 73 4.92 -21.79 10.21
CA THR A 73 6.29 -22.14 9.75
C THR A 73 6.57 -23.66 9.73
N GLY A 74 5.54 -24.49 9.87
CA GLY A 74 5.62 -25.95 10.01
C GLY A 74 5.02 -26.72 8.83
N GLY A 75 5.61 -26.57 7.64
CA GLY A 75 5.79 -27.68 6.69
C GLY A 75 4.61 -28.11 5.81
N GLY A 76 4.56 -27.56 4.60
CA GLY A 76 3.96 -28.21 3.44
C GLY A 76 4.78 -29.42 3.01
N GLY A 77 4.41 -30.63 3.43
CA GLY A 77 5.09 -31.88 3.08
C GLY A 77 4.41 -33.12 3.67
N CYS A 78 4.90 -34.32 3.31
CA CYS A 78 4.39 -35.66 3.68
C CYS A 78 4.24 -35.96 5.20
N GLY A 79 4.34 -34.96 6.08
CA GLY A 79 4.06 -35.11 7.51
C GLY A 79 5.01 -36.02 8.28
N CYS A 80 6.18 -36.38 7.71
CA CYS A 80 7.21 -37.13 8.44
C CYS A 80 8.07 -36.15 9.25
N ASN A 81 7.67 -35.87 10.49
CA ASN A 81 8.60 -35.52 11.56
C ASN A 81 8.49 -36.62 12.63
#